data_AF-A0A4Q9LHC3-F1
#
_entry.id   AF-A0A4Q9LHC3-F1
#
_cell.length_a   1.000
_cell.length_b   1.000
_cell.length_c   1.000
_cell.angle_alpha   90.00
_cell.angle_beta   90.00
_cell.angle_gamma   90.00
#
_symmetry.space_group_name_H-M   'P 1'
#
loop_
_entity.id
_entity.type
_entity.pdbx_description
1 polymer ?
#
loop_
_entity_poly.entity_id
_entity_poly.type
_entity_poly.pdbx_seq_one_letter_code
_entity_poly.pdbx_strand_id
1 'polypeptide(L)'
;MQNNKKQKSIFEYFSSPIKKIQTETNNVSFIVSENENNILDNEEEKNTKKGIKNLPLNKEKEEILKKNKKIELKSKIRTDEDSDTVSLDSFSSSIMIDSLKTSQDINQKTVSLDSFSSSIMIDPLKTSQDRNQKTPISLKESSQIDPERFSFLVDLRDKNMIRKGEPGYDPSTLYIPEVYFKKFTPFEKQYWNIKKEYFDTIVCFKKGKFYELYENDAEIGAKYFDLKITDRVNMKMVGFPEKSFDHWASKFLEKGFKIARVDQKENMIGKNMREREAETSKESKKSQEKIIHRELKEIITQGTVYNPEHLKSCFSIYTAALKIDYESMDLENQNKIISVSLILYDASINSVFYATFNETEDFSNLKTIFAKYEIKEVITDVNLKLDEPVIIIKPIKGNSDIKNKFKFSNEREYGCFMYLSNYMEYLIRGDFSENVNIVKLNEKSGGFLVLDSITLKNLEILRNNYDMTVDKSLFSAVNYCATPGGIRMLRKWILNPLRNYEKILKRQNITIFLNLIDFDQIYMKMKSFVDMERIIGKLFCGNSFIGDLVKFLNNLKFCCEIVEDLKTKIIKFSE
;
A
#
# COMPACT_ATOMS: atom_id res chain seq x y z
N MET A 1 -47.88 -35.54 -4.98
CA MET A 1 -46.54 -35.55 -5.60
C MET A 1 -46.30 -34.18 -6.22
N GLN A 2 -45.67 -33.26 -5.48
CA GLN A 2 -45.33 -31.91 -5.94
C GLN A 2 -43.81 -31.77 -5.92
N ASN A 3 -43.23 -31.42 -7.06
CA ASN A 3 -41.79 -31.25 -7.27
C ASN A 3 -41.30 -29.93 -6.66
N ASN A 4 -40.59 -30.02 -5.54
CA ASN A 4 -39.79 -28.93 -4.98
C ASN A 4 -38.54 -28.69 -5.85
N LYS A 5 -38.60 -27.71 -6.78
CA LYS A 5 -37.38 -27.14 -7.38
C LYS A 5 -36.79 -26.12 -6.40
N LYS A 6 -35.75 -26.53 -5.65
CA LYS A 6 -34.88 -25.60 -4.93
C LYS A 6 -34.30 -24.58 -5.92
N GLN A 7 -34.58 -23.29 -5.71
CA GLN A 7 -33.88 -22.19 -6.36
C GLN A 7 -32.38 -22.30 -6.03
N LYS A 8 -31.54 -22.40 -7.06
CA LYS A 8 -30.10 -22.19 -6.92
C LYS A 8 -29.83 -20.70 -6.77
N SER A 9 -29.04 -20.32 -5.77
CA SER A 9 -28.63 -18.93 -5.59
C SER A 9 -27.59 -18.53 -6.63
N ILE A 10 -27.59 -17.24 -7.00
CA ILE A 10 -26.60 -16.57 -7.88
C ILE A 10 -25.14 -16.79 -7.43
N PHE A 11 -24.94 -17.27 -6.21
CA PHE A 11 -23.66 -17.47 -5.55
C PHE A 11 -22.80 -18.62 -6.12
N GLU A 12 -23.39 -19.66 -6.73
CA GLU A 12 -22.62 -20.76 -7.35
C GLU A 12 -21.79 -20.29 -8.58
N TYR A 13 -22.06 -19.11 -9.13
CA TYR A 13 -21.38 -18.59 -10.33
C TYR A 13 -20.28 -17.55 -10.05
N PHE A 14 -20.16 -17.05 -8.82
CA PHE A 14 -19.14 -16.05 -8.44
C PHE A 14 -17.99 -16.64 -7.61
N SER A 15 -18.01 -17.95 -7.36
CA SER A 15 -16.94 -18.66 -6.68
C SER A 15 -16.17 -19.54 -7.67
N SER A 16 -15.28 -18.92 -8.45
CA SER A 16 -14.09 -19.66 -8.94
C SER A 16 -12.95 -19.40 -7.95
N PRO A 17 -12.68 -20.32 -7.01
CA PRO A 17 -11.39 -20.33 -6.35
C PRO A 17 -10.32 -20.63 -7.40
N ILE A 18 -9.14 -20.02 -7.25
CA ILE A 18 -7.91 -20.43 -7.92
C ILE A 18 -7.80 -21.95 -7.75
N LYS A 19 -7.83 -22.71 -8.86
CA LYS A 19 -7.58 -24.15 -8.83
C LYS A 19 -6.20 -24.35 -8.22
N LYS A 20 -6.13 -25.01 -7.05
CA LYS A 20 -4.92 -25.72 -6.65
C LYS A 20 -4.67 -26.76 -7.74
N ILE A 21 -3.57 -26.61 -8.47
CA ILE A 21 -3.06 -27.66 -9.34
C ILE A 21 -2.66 -28.80 -8.40
N GLN A 22 -3.47 -29.86 -8.37
CA GLN A 22 -3.02 -31.16 -7.94
C GLN A 22 -2.05 -31.65 -9.01
N THR A 23 -0.77 -31.75 -8.66
CA THR A 23 0.20 -32.46 -9.47
C THR A 23 -0.15 -33.94 -9.39
N GLU A 24 -0.75 -34.47 -10.44
CA GLU A 24 -0.80 -35.91 -10.69
C GLU A 24 0.65 -36.41 -10.85
N THR A 25 1.06 -37.27 -9.93
CA THR A 25 2.30 -38.04 -10.02
C THR A 25 2.14 -39.05 -11.15
N ASN A 26 2.61 -38.71 -12.35
CA ASN A 26 2.90 -39.71 -13.36
C ASN A 26 4.26 -40.33 -13.08
N ASN A 27 4.21 -41.58 -12.61
CA ASN A 27 5.32 -42.50 -12.54
C ASN A 27 5.98 -42.62 -13.92
N VAL A 28 7.22 -42.15 -14.04
CA VAL A 28 8.14 -42.62 -15.07
C VAL A 28 9.36 -43.16 -14.35
N SER A 29 9.43 -44.49 -14.33
CA SER A 29 10.60 -45.27 -13.95
C SER A 29 11.72 -45.04 -14.96
N PHE A 30 12.89 -44.59 -14.50
CA PHE A 30 14.14 -44.80 -15.21
C PHE A 30 15.19 -45.40 -14.27
N ILE A 31 15.92 -46.32 -14.89
CA ILE A 31 16.77 -47.36 -14.34
C ILE A 31 18.05 -46.75 -13.77
N VAL A 32 18.37 -47.11 -12.54
CA VAL A 32 19.69 -46.91 -11.94
C VAL A 32 20.61 -47.97 -12.54
N SER A 33 21.62 -47.54 -13.29
CA SER A 33 22.82 -48.34 -13.52
C SER A 33 23.95 -47.76 -12.69
N GLU A 34 24.25 -48.45 -11.61
CA GLU A 34 25.53 -48.36 -10.90
C GLU A 34 26.67 -48.68 -11.87
N ASN A 35 27.77 -47.94 -11.77
CA ASN A 35 29.09 -48.50 -11.97
C ASN A 35 30.11 -47.64 -11.21
N GLU A 36 30.77 -48.32 -10.28
CA GLU A 36 31.86 -47.82 -9.46
C GLU A 36 33.21 -47.83 -10.20
N ASN A 37 34.17 -47.11 -9.60
CA ASN A 37 35.62 -47.36 -9.56
C ASN A 37 36.47 -47.12 -10.83
N ASN A 38 37.34 -46.09 -10.80
CA ASN A 38 38.76 -46.27 -10.40
C ASN A 38 39.62 -45.00 -10.59
N ILE A 39 40.28 -44.61 -9.48
CA ILE A 39 41.69 -44.22 -9.27
C ILE A 39 42.58 -44.02 -10.51
N LEU A 40 43.29 -42.87 -10.58
CA LEU A 40 44.78 -42.82 -10.63
C LEU A 40 45.32 -41.37 -10.63
N ASP A 41 46.34 -41.16 -9.80
CA ASP A 41 47.23 -40.01 -9.69
C ASP A 41 48.02 -39.73 -10.97
N ASN A 42 48.46 -38.47 -11.16
CA ASN A 42 49.87 -38.16 -11.47
C ASN A 42 50.17 -36.65 -11.45
N GLU A 43 51.27 -36.33 -10.77
CA GLU A 43 52.01 -35.07 -10.78
C GLU A 43 52.74 -34.86 -12.13
N GLU A 44 52.98 -33.61 -12.53
CA GLU A 44 54.34 -33.02 -12.67
C GLU A 44 54.33 -31.64 -13.38
N GLU A 45 55.19 -30.77 -12.86
CA GLU A 45 55.56 -29.43 -13.33
C GLU A 45 56.42 -29.44 -14.62
N LYS A 46 56.42 -28.34 -15.40
CA LYS A 46 57.63 -27.52 -15.68
C LYS A 46 57.41 -26.33 -16.64
N ASN A 47 57.68 -25.15 -16.10
CA ASN A 47 58.52 -24.04 -16.61
C ASN A 47 58.79 -23.85 -18.12
N THR A 48 58.56 -22.60 -18.57
CA THR A 48 59.51 -21.87 -19.43
C THR A 48 59.55 -20.37 -19.10
N LYS A 49 60.72 -19.90 -18.64
CA LYS A 49 61.17 -18.49 -18.66
C LYS A 49 61.99 -18.23 -19.93
N LYS A 50 61.83 -17.05 -20.54
CA LYS A 50 62.91 -16.30 -21.24
C LYS A 50 62.58 -14.81 -21.17
N GLY A 51 63.56 -13.99 -20.80
CA GLY A 51 63.50 -12.52 -20.79
C GLY A 51 64.56 -11.89 -21.69
N ILE A 52 64.53 -10.55 -21.80
CA ILE A 52 65.58 -9.55 -22.20
C ILE A 52 64.93 -8.17 -21.88
N LYS A 53 65.34 -7.44 -20.83
CA LYS A 53 66.41 -6.41 -20.64
C LYS A 53 66.13 -4.97 -21.18
N ASN A 54 65.99 -4.05 -20.21
CA ASN A 54 66.59 -2.70 -20.01
C ASN A 54 66.06 -1.36 -20.63
N LEU A 55 65.57 -0.50 -19.71
CA LEU A 55 65.76 0.97 -19.45
C LEU A 55 65.36 2.06 -20.50
N PRO A 56 65.09 3.35 -20.10
CA PRO A 56 65.30 4.00 -18.80
C PRO A 56 64.12 4.78 -18.15
N LEU A 57 64.34 5.10 -16.86
CA LEU A 57 63.62 6.04 -16.01
C LEU A 57 63.34 7.40 -16.68
N ASN A 58 62.16 7.97 -16.45
CA ASN A 58 62.02 9.42 -16.39
C ASN A 58 61.12 9.88 -15.25
N LYS A 59 61.56 10.99 -14.66
CA LYS A 59 61.13 11.63 -13.43
C LYS A 59 59.81 12.37 -13.65
N GLU A 60 58.77 12.04 -12.88
CA GLU A 60 57.63 12.94 -12.60
C GLU A 60 56.66 12.23 -11.63
N LYS A 61 56.98 12.24 -10.33
CA LYS A 61 56.00 11.96 -9.25
C LYS A 61 56.52 12.27 -7.84
N GLU A 62 57.35 13.30 -7.69
CA GLU A 62 57.80 13.80 -6.37
C GLU A 62 57.48 15.29 -6.11
N GLU A 63 56.58 15.89 -6.89
CA GLU A 63 56.32 17.35 -6.79
C GLU A 63 54.89 17.77 -6.39
N ILE A 64 54.01 16.84 -6.01
CA ILE A 64 52.64 17.20 -5.58
C ILE A 64 52.42 16.99 -4.08
N LEU A 65 53.38 16.40 -3.36
CA LEU A 65 53.32 16.19 -1.91
C LEU A 65 54.14 17.19 -1.07
N LYS A 66 54.24 18.45 -1.52
CA LYS A 66 54.93 19.53 -0.79
C LYS A 66 54.17 20.85 -0.68
N LYS A 67 52.87 20.91 -1.03
CA LYS A 67 52.14 22.20 -1.08
C LYS A 67 51.05 22.46 -0.05
N ASN A 68 50.87 21.64 0.98
CA ASN A 68 49.89 21.94 2.04
C ASN A 68 50.42 21.62 3.44
N LYS A 69 51.27 22.50 3.98
CA LYS A 69 51.54 22.66 5.43
C LYS A 69 52.35 23.93 5.70
N LYS A 70 51.64 25.05 5.89
CA LYS A 70 51.97 26.21 6.74
C LYS A 70 51.19 27.43 6.22
N ILE A 71 50.27 27.95 7.03
CA ILE A 71 50.32 29.31 7.58
C ILE A 71 49.22 29.38 8.65
N GLU A 72 49.67 29.72 9.85
CA GLU A 72 48.90 30.00 11.05
C GLU A 72 48.47 31.48 11.09
N LEU A 73 47.28 31.71 11.66
CA LEU A 73 46.91 32.76 12.62
C LEU A 73 47.04 34.27 12.27
N LYS A 74 45.89 34.96 12.47
CA LYS A 74 45.65 36.27 13.12
C LYS A 74 44.98 37.39 12.29
N SER A 75 43.76 37.72 12.75
CA SER A 75 43.35 39.02 13.31
C SER A 75 42.39 39.96 12.54
N LYS A 76 41.47 40.50 13.36
CA LYS A 76 40.87 41.86 13.39
C LYS A 76 39.66 42.20 12.50
N ILE A 77 38.50 42.22 13.18
CA ILE A 77 37.54 43.33 13.40
C ILE A 77 37.71 44.61 12.54
N ARG A 78 36.61 45.00 11.87
CA ARG A 78 36.01 46.34 11.63
C ARG A 78 34.64 46.09 10.93
N THR A 79 33.50 46.23 11.60
CA THR A 79 32.63 47.43 11.78
C THR A 79 32.25 48.16 10.48
N ASP A 80 30.94 48.21 10.21
CA ASP A 80 30.08 49.39 9.94
C ASP A 80 28.79 48.91 9.21
N GLU A 81 27.62 48.92 9.88
CA GLU A 81 26.52 49.93 9.82
C GLU A 81 25.69 49.78 8.52
N ASP A 82 24.40 49.42 8.54
CA ASP A 82 23.21 50.20 8.96
C ASP A 82 22.00 49.27 9.27
N SER A 83 21.36 49.34 10.44
CA SER A 83 20.07 50.02 10.78
C SER A 83 18.86 49.54 9.93
N ASP A 84 17.77 48.97 10.47
CA ASP A 84 16.89 49.52 11.50
C ASP A 84 16.24 48.49 12.47
N THR A 85 16.09 48.97 13.70
CA THR A 85 15.35 48.45 14.88
C THR A 85 13.81 48.40 14.65
N VAL A 86 12.98 47.68 15.43
CA VAL A 86 12.40 48.13 16.72
C VAL A 86 11.66 46.99 17.49
N SER A 87 11.94 46.96 18.80
CA SER A 87 11.21 46.55 20.03
C SER A 87 10.77 45.10 20.36
N LEU A 88 11.29 44.68 21.52
CA LEU A 88 10.75 43.73 22.50
C LEU A 88 9.41 44.18 23.12
N ASP A 89 8.60 43.21 23.56
CA ASP A 89 8.05 43.15 24.93
C ASP A 89 7.49 41.73 25.17
N SER A 90 8.10 40.92 26.04
CA SER A 90 7.83 40.76 27.49
C SER A 90 6.47 40.11 27.78
N PHE A 91 6.50 38.90 28.38
CA PHE A 91 5.65 38.51 29.52
C PHE A 91 6.10 37.14 30.05
N SER A 92 6.82 37.18 31.17
CA SER A 92 6.93 36.06 32.11
C SER A 92 5.63 35.95 32.91
N SER A 93 5.16 34.73 33.18
CA SER A 93 4.46 34.43 34.42
C SER A 93 4.70 32.97 34.81
N SER A 94 4.78 32.79 36.12
CA SER A 94 5.47 31.75 36.86
C SER A 94 4.50 30.78 37.52
N ILE A 95 4.96 29.54 37.72
CA ILE A 95 4.78 28.68 38.92
C ILE A 95 3.35 28.19 39.25
N MET A 96 3.16 26.87 39.22
CA MET A 96 3.06 26.06 40.46
C MET A 96 3.40 24.58 40.21
N ILE A 97 4.40 24.14 40.98
CA ILE A 97 4.77 22.76 41.25
C ILE A 97 3.82 22.25 42.32
N ASP A 98 3.35 21.01 42.21
CA ASP A 98 3.10 20.21 43.41
C ASP A 98 3.77 18.84 43.26
N SER A 99 4.69 18.58 44.17
CA SER A 99 5.47 17.36 44.29
C SER A 99 4.84 16.48 45.37
N LEU A 100 4.76 15.17 45.17
CA LEU A 100 4.79 14.22 46.28
C LEU A 100 5.51 12.94 45.86
N LYS A 101 6.65 12.72 46.53
CA LYS A 101 7.47 11.51 46.53
C LYS A 101 6.78 10.42 47.36
N THR A 102 6.94 9.15 47.00
CA THR A 102 7.33 8.07 47.94
C THR A 102 7.64 6.75 47.20
N SER A 103 8.94 6.47 47.14
CA SER A 103 9.69 5.26 47.52
C SER A 103 9.02 3.87 47.65
N GLN A 104 9.81 2.88 47.18
CA GLN A 104 10.07 1.53 47.73
C GLN A 104 9.41 0.27 47.11
N ASP A 105 10.28 -0.45 46.39
CA ASP A 105 10.72 -1.85 46.60
C ASP A 105 9.91 -3.07 46.11
N ILE A 106 10.62 -3.81 45.22
CA ILE A 106 10.86 -5.27 45.23
C ILE A 106 9.66 -6.20 44.95
N ASN A 107 9.60 -6.83 43.77
CA ASN A 107 10.02 -8.24 43.60
C ASN A 107 9.82 -8.79 42.17
N GLN A 108 10.73 -9.68 41.81
CA GLN A 108 10.74 -10.52 40.61
C GLN A 108 9.53 -11.46 40.54
N LYS A 109 8.97 -11.68 39.34
CA LYS A 109 8.80 -13.03 38.75
C LYS A 109 8.22 -12.97 37.34
N THR A 110 8.87 -13.72 36.47
CA THR A 110 8.39 -14.23 35.19
C THR A 110 7.05 -14.97 35.36
N VAL A 111 6.19 -14.95 34.33
CA VAL A 111 5.40 -16.08 33.81
C VAL A 111 4.37 -15.56 32.78
N SER A 112 4.43 -16.17 31.60
CA SER A 112 3.41 -16.30 30.54
C SER A 112 1.99 -16.54 31.07
N LEU A 113 0.93 -16.12 30.36
CA LEU A 113 -0.18 -17.03 30.04
C LEU A 113 -1.21 -16.43 29.08
N ASP A 114 -1.73 -17.36 28.28
CA ASP A 114 -2.89 -17.30 27.40
C ASP A 114 -4.22 -16.92 28.10
N SER A 115 -5.18 -16.60 27.24
CA SER A 115 -6.62 -16.90 27.34
C SER A 115 -7.31 -16.71 28.70
N PHE A 116 -8.15 -15.68 28.80
CA PHE A 116 -9.32 -15.74 29.68
C PHE A 116 -10.56 -15.13 29.03
N SER A 117 -11.41 -16.05 28.57
CA SER A 117 -12.86 -15.95 28.64
C SER A 117 -13.34 -15.90 30.09
N SER A 118 -14.23 -14.97 30.43
CA SER A 118 -15.25 -15.12 31.49
C SER A 118 -16.30 -14.02 31.28
N SER A 119 -17.56 -14.30 30.90
CA SER A 119 -18.67 -14.83 31.71
C SER A 119 -18.86 -14.09 33.04
N ILE A 120 -19.60 -12.98 32.99
CA ILE A 120 -20.16 -12.32 34.18
C ILE A 120 -21.60 -12.80 34.34
N MET A 121 -21.84 -13.46 35.47
CA MET A 121 -23.16 -13.83 35.99
C MET A 121 -23.90 -12.59 36.49
N ILE A 122 -25.20 -12.51 36.24
CA ILE A 122 -26.10 -11.49 36.78
C ILE A 122 -27.10 -12.21 37.70
N ASP A 123 -27.11 -11.84 38.98
CA ASP A 123 -28.14 -12.24 39.95
C ASP A 123 -29.35 -11.29 39.92
N PRO A 124 -30.56 -11.74 40.31
CA PRO A 124 -31.81 -11.11 39.89
C PRO A 124 -32.48 -10.20 40.94
N LEU A 125 -33.30 -9.28 40.40
CA LEU A 125 -34.46 -8.59 41.00
C LEU A 125 -34.23 -7.50 42.07
N LYS A 126 -34.63 -6.27 41.72
CA LYS A 126 -35.66 -5.52 42.47
C LYS A 126 -36.37 -4.48 41.59
N THR A 127 -37.69 -4.55 41.68
CA THR A 127 -38.74 -3.77 41.00
C THR A 127 -38.83 -2.33 41.50
N SER A 128 -39.01 -1.37 40.60
CA SER A 128 -39.70 -0.11 40.89
C SER A 128 -40.41 0.42 39.64
N GLN A 129 -41.69 0.73 39.81
CA GLN A 129 -42.69 1.07 38.80
C GLN A 129 -42.54 2.48 38.23
N ASP A 130 -43.04 2.62 37.00
CA ASP A 130 -43.60 3.79 36.34
C ASP A 130 -42.76 5.06 36.10
N ARG A 131 -42.50 5.33 34.81
CA ARG A 131 -43.11 6.49 34.11
C ARG A 131 -43.04 6.32 32.59
N ASN A 132 -44.22 6.32 31.99
CA ASN A 132 -44.51 6.28 30.55
C ASN A 132 -43.78 7.36 29.74
N GLN A 133 -42.97 6.94 28.76
CA GLN A 133 -42.81 7.65 27.49
C GLN A 133 -42.85 6.63 26.35
N LYS A 134 -44.08 6.33 25.89
CA LYS A 134 -44.31 5.60 24.64
C LYS A 134 -44.07 6.59 23.49
N THR A 135 -42.93 6.50 22.82
CA THR A 135 -42.80 6.98 21.44
C THR A 135 -43.52 5.98 20.53
N PRO A 136 -44.40 6.42 19.62
CA PRO A 136 -45.13 5.52 18.76
C PRO A 136 -44.19 4.98 17.67
N ILE A 137 -43.66 3.78 17.88
CA ILE A 137 -43.16 2.95 16.80
C ILE A 137 -44.42 2.45 16.08
N SER A 138 -44.84 3.17 15.04
CA SER A 138 -45.72 2.55 14.04
C SER A 138 -44.89 1.42 13.41
N LEU A 139 -45.22 0.18 13.78
CA LEU A 139 -44.87 -0.99 12.99
C LEU A 139 -45.55 -0.82 11.62
N LYS A 140 -44.89 -0.10 10.71
CA LYS A 140 -45.18 -0.25 9.30
C LYS A 140 -44.76 -1.67 8.95
N GLU A 141 -45.74 -2.45 8.50
CA GLU A 141 -45.58 -3.75 7.86
C GLU A 141 -44.32 -3.72 7.00
N SER A 142 -43.50 -4.78 7.12
CA SER A 142 -42.40 -5.03 6.20
C SER A 142 -42.96 -4.90 4.79
N SER A 143 -42.61 -3.81 4.10
CA SER A 143 -42.94 -3.63 2.70
C SER A 143 -42.42 -4.85 1.97
N GLN A 144 -43.32 -5.74 1.54
CA GLN A 144 -42.98 -6.85 0.67
C GLN A 144 -42.27 -6.24 -0.53
N ILE A 145 -40.95 -6.39 -0.60
CA ILE A 145 -40.15 -5.90 -1.71
C ILE A 145 -40.67 -6.68 -2.91
N ASP A 146 -41.23 -5.97 -3.89
CA ASP A 146 -41.67 -6.55 -5.16
C ASP A 146 -40.50 -7.42 -5.71
N PRO A 147 -40.68 -8.75 -5.83
CA PRO A 147 -39.60 -9.65 -6.22
C PRO A 147 -39.04 -9.33 -7.62
N GLU A 148 -39.77 -8.56 -8.43
CA GLU A 148 -39.32 -8.11 -9.76
C GLU A 148 -38.55 -6.78 -9.73
N ARG A 149 -38.52 -6.05 -8.60
CA ARG A 149 -37.94 -4.70 -8.49
C ARG A 149 -36.47 -4.63 -8.91
N PHE A 150 -35.70 -5.69 -8.61
CA PHE A 150 -34.29 -5.83 -8.98
C PHE A 150 -34.03 -7.00 -9.94
N SER A 151 -35.00 -7.38 -10.75
CA SER A 151 -34.86 -8.47 -11.72
C SER A 151 -33.72 -8.25 -12.74
N PHE A 152 -33.33 -6.99 -13.00
CA PHE A 152 -32.16 -6.66 -13.83
C PHE A 152 -30.83 -7.14 -13.23
N LEU A 153 -30.77 -7.47 -11.92
CA LEU A 153 -29.61 -8.09 -11.29
C LEU A 153 -29.51 -9.60 -11.56
N VAL A 154 -30.56 -10.22 -12.09
CA VAL A 154 -30.58 -11.64 -12.47
C VAL A 154 -29.90 -11.83 -13.83
N ASP A 155 -30.18 -10.95 -14.79
CA ASP A 155 -29.54 -10.92 -16.12
C ASP A 155 -28.54 -9.77 -16.22
N LEU A 156 -27.37 -9.94 -15.59
CA LEU A 156 -26.35 -8.89 -15.53
C LEU A 156 -25.84 -8.51 -16.93
N ARG A 157 -25.93 -7.22 -17.21
CA ARG A 157 -25.41 -6.58 -18.43
C ARG A 157 -24.55 -5.38 -18.06
N ASP A 158 -23.47 -5.18 -18.79
CA ASP A 158 -22.61 -4.01 -18.61
C ASP A 158 -23.27 -2.75 -19.20
N LYS A 159 -22.64 -1.57 -19.08
CA LYS A 159 -23.17 -0.31 -19.61
C LYS A 159 -23.48 -0.33 -21.12
N ASN A 160 -22.80 -1.20 -21.88
CA ASN A 160 -22.98 -1.38 -23.31
C ASN A 160 -24.03 -2.47 -23.64
N MET A 161 -24.76 -2.95 -22.63
CA MET A 161 -25.76 -4.00 -22.69
C MET A 161 -25.21 -5.40 -23.05
N ILE A 162 -23.89 -5.59 -22.96
CA ILE A 162 -23.23 -6.89 -23.17
C ILE A 162 -23.50 -7.76 -21.95
N ARG A 163 -23.86 -9.02 -22.17
CA ARG A 163 -24.23 -9.93 -21.09
C ARG A 163 -23.00 -10.47 -20.38
N LYS A 164 -23.11 -10.71 -19.07
CA LYS A 164 -22.05 -11.42 -18.32
C LYS A 164 -21.74 -12.78 -18.97
N GLY A 165 -20.48 -12.99 -19.35
CA GLY A 165 -19.99 -14.20 -20.02
C GLY A 165 -19.78 -14.06 -21.53
N GLU A 166 -20.25 -12.97 -22.13
CA GLU A 166 -19.98 -12.66 -23.54
C GLU A 166 -18.64 -11.93 -23.71
N PRO A 167 -17.94 -12.10 -24.86
CA PRO A 167 -16.72 -11.38 -25.15
C PRO A 167 -16.92 -9.86 -25.09
N GLY A 168 -16.05 -9.16 -24.38
CA GLY A 168 -16.12 -7.71 -24.22
C GLY A 168 -16.98 -7.22 -23.06
N TYR A 169 -17.60 -8.12 -22.28
CA TYR A 169 -18.30 -7.77 -21.04
C TYR A 169 -17.39 -7.04 -20.05
N ASP A 170 -17.78 -5.83 -19.64
CA ASP A 170 -17.08 -5.04 -18.62
C ASP A 170 -17.71 -5.28 -17.24
N PRO A 171 -17.05 -6.05 -16.34
CA PRO A 171 -17.59 -6.34 -15.01
C PRO A 171 -17.64 -5.12 -14.08
N SER A 172 -16.94 -4.02 -14.43
CA SER A 172 -16.92 -2.80 -13.62
C SER A 172 -18.17 -1.95 -13.77
N THR A 173 -19.03 -2.23 -14.75
CA THR A 173 -20.22 -1.43 -15.03
C THR A 173 -21.50 -2.27 -15.06
N LEU A 174 -22.64 -1.62 -14.91
CA LEU A 174 -23.96 -2.24 -14.93
C LEU A 174 -24.94 -1.38 -15.73
N TYR A 175 -25.66 -1.99 -16.65
CA TYR A 175 -26.82 -1.36 -17.26
C TYR A 175 -28.06 -1.52 -16.38
N ILE A 176 -28.71 -0.39 -16.08
CA ILE A 176 -29.97 -0.34 -15.37
C ILE A 176 -31.04 0.18 -16.33
N PRO A 177 -32.05 -0.63 -16.69
CA PRO A 177 -33.09 -0.18 -17.62
C PRO A 177 -33.88 1.02 -17.06
N GLU A 178 -34.22 1.97 -17.93
CA GLU A 178 -34.89 3.22 -17.52
C GLU A 178 -36.21 2.99 -16.77
N VAL A 179 -36.92 1.92 -17.10
CA VAL A 179 -38.19 1.55 -16.47
C VAL A 179 -38.01 1.29 -14.97
N TYR A 180 -36.91 0.66 -14.57
CA TYR A 180 -36.57 0.46 -13.16
C TYR A 180 -36.03 1.75 -12.54
N PHE A 181 -35.11 2.42 -13.25
CA PHE A 181 -34.47 3.64 -12.75
C PHE A 181 -35.47 4.76 -12.44
N LYS A 182 -36.53 4.92 -13.25
CA LYS A 182 -37.60 5.90 -13.01
C LYS A 182 -38.38 5.62 -11.72
N LYS A 183 -38.56 4.34 -11.36
CA LYS A 183 -39.29 3.89 -10.15
C LYS A 183 -38.48 4.05 -8.85
N PHE A 184 -37.17 4.20 -8.93
CA PHE A 184 -36.32 4.38 -7.76
C PHE A 184 -36.62 5.69 -7.01
N THR A 185 -36.61 5.61 -5.69
CA THR A 185 -36.59 6.76 -4.79
C THR A 185 -35.33 7.61 -5.05
N PRO A 186 -35.33 8.90 -4.68
CA PRO A 186 -34.13 9.74 -4.81
C PRO A 186 -32.88 9.13 -4.16
N PHE A 187 -33.05 8.45 -3.02
CA PHE A 187 -31.94 7.80 -2.32
C PHE A 187 -31.37 6.62 -3.13
N GLU A 188 -32.25 5.75 -3.61
CA GLU A 188 -31.86 4.64 -4.49
C GLU A 188 -31.18 5.16 -5.76
N LYS A 189 -31.67 6.25 -6.36
CA LYS A 189 -31.04 6.87 -7.55
C LYS A 189 -29.62 7.33 -7.27
N GLN A 190 -29.37 7.99 -6.14
CA GLN A 190 -28.00 8.39 -5.77
C GLN A 190 -27.07 7.18 -5.60
N TYR A 191 -27.54 6.11 -4.95
CA TYR A 191 -26.77 4.88 -4.81
C TYR A 191 -26.50 4.20 -6.16
N TRP A 192 -27.55 3.92 -6.94
CA TRP A 192 -27.46 3.20 -8.21
C TRP A 192 -26.72 3.99 -9.29
N ASN A 193 -26.73 5.32 -9.25
CA ASN A 193 -25.90 6.14 -10.14
C ASN A 193 -24.40 5.92 -9.92
N ILE A 194 -23.98 5.65 -8.69
CA ILE A 194 -22.58 5.30 -8.39
C ILE A 194 -22.35 3.82 -8.70
N LYS A 195 -23.23 2.95 -8.19
CA LYS A 195 -23.06 1.49 -8.31
C LYS A 195 -23.04 1.00 -9.76
N LYS A 196 -23.74 1.69 -10.68
CA LYS A 196 -23.74 1.32 -12.10
C LYS A 196 -22.42 1.58 -12.82
N GLU A 197 -21.63 2.56 -12.37
CA GLU A 197 -20.31 2.89 -12.94
C GLU A 197 -19.17 2.14 -12.24
N TYR A 198 -19.42 1.64 -11.02
CA TYR A 198 -18.46 0.97 -10.15
C TYR A 198 -19.03 -0.34 -9.59
N PHE A 199 -19.56 -1.19 -10.47
CA PHE A 199 -20.31 -2.38 -10.11
C PHE A 199 -19.45 -3.46 -9.44
N ASP A 200 -18.17 -3.52 -9.79
CA ASP A 200 -17.15 -4.41 -9.21
C ASP A 200 -16.59 -3.94 -7.86
N THR A 201 -17.08 -2.80 -7.35
CA THR A 201 -16.55 -2.12 -6.16
C THR A 201 -17.57 -2.14 -5.03
N ILE A 202 -17.13 -2.43 -3.80
CA ILE A 202 -17.99 -2.40 -2.60
C ILE A 202 -18.29 -0.94 -2.26
N VAL A 203 -19.55 -0.53 -2.33
CA VAL A 203 -19.94 0.86 -2.09
C VAL A 203 -20.34 1.06 -0.62
N CYS A 204 -19.42 1.63 0.16
CA CYS A 204 -19.66 2.09 1.52
C CYS A 204 -20.44 3.41 1.48
N PHE A 205 -21.77 3.33 1.59
CA PHE A 205 -22.66 4.47 1.39
C PHE A 205 -23.06 5.13 2.72
N LYS A 206 -22.56 6.34 2.99
CA LYS A 206 -22.79 7.00 4.28
C LYS A 206 -24.22 7.44 4.49
N LYS A 207 -24.78 7.10 5.64
CA LYS A 207 -26.13 7.49 6.07
C LYS A 207 -26.16 7.77 7.56
N GLY A 208 -26.06 9.05 7.91
CA GLY A 208 -25.93 9.47 9.30
C GLY A 208 -24.57 9.05 9.84
N LYS A 209 -24.54 8.31 10.95
CA LYS A 209 -23.31 7.85 11.62
C LYS A 209 -22.86 6.44 11.20
N PHE A 210 -23.37 5.94 10.09
CA PHE A 210 -23.12 4.58 9.60
C PHE A 210 -22.74 4.61 8.12
N TYR A 211 -21.91 3.66 7.71
CA TYR A 211 -21.82 3.25 6.32
C TYR A 211 -22.73 2.04 6.12
N GLU A 212 -23.58 2.10 5.10
CA GLU A 212 -24.47 1.00 4.68
C GLU A 212 -23.96 0.44 3.33
N LEU A 213 -24.00 -0.88 3.19
CA LEU A 213 -23.79 -1.63 1.93
C LEU A 213 -25.14 -2.17 1.47
N TYR A 214 -25.40 -2.19 0.17
CA TYR A 214 -26.71 -2.61 -0.37
C TYR A 214 -26.60 -3.76 -1.36
N GLU A 215 -27.67 -4.54 -1.46
CA GLU A 215 -27.84 -5.64 -2.41
C GLU A 215 -26.63 -6.59 -2.43
N ASN A 216 -25.94 -6.72 -3.57
CA ASN A 216 -24.78 -7.60 -3.72
C ASN A 216 -23.68 -7.30 -2.70
N ASP A 217 -23.46 -6.02 -2.36
CA ASP A 217 -22.44 -5.62 -1.39
C ASP A 217 -22.83 -6.04 0.02
N ALA A 218 -24.14 -6.02 0.32
CA ALA A 218 -24.67 -6.49 1.59
C ALA A 218 -24.51 -8.00 1.77
N GLU A 219 -24.76 -8.77 0.71
CA GLU A 219 -24.55 -10.22 0.71
C GLU A 219 -23.06 -10.57 0.89
N ILE A 220 -22.14 -9.81 0.28
CA ILE A 220 -20.70 -9.96 0.51
C ILE A 220 -20.35 -9.68 1.97
N GLY A 221 -20.84 -8.56 2.52
CA GLY A 221 -20.61 -8.18 3.91
C GLY A 221 -21.10 -9.24 4.90
N ALA A 222 -22.30 -9.77 4.68
CA ALA A 222 -22.88 -10.83 5.52
C ALA A 222 -22.11 -12.14 5.40
N LYS A 223 -21.73 -12.54 4.18
CA LYS A 223 -21.07 -13.82 3.93
C LYS A 223 -19.64 -13.89 4.47
N TYR A 224 -18.87 -12.81 4.29
CA TYR A 224 -17.44 -12.82 4.64
C TYR A 224 -17.17 -12.36 6.07
N PHE A 225 -18.10 -11.62 6.67
CA PHE A 225 -17.88 -10.96 7.96
C PHE A 225 -19.05 -11.05 8.94
N ASP A 226 -20.04 -11.91 8.65
CA ASP A 226 -21.21 -12.14 9.51
C ASP A 226 -21.98 -10.86 9.87
N LEU A 227 -21.93 -9.85 8.99
CA LEU A 227 -22.73 -8.65 9.16
C LEU A 227 -24.22 -8.97 9.02
N LYS A 228 -25.02 -8.47 9.96
CA LYS A 228 -26.46 -8.75 10.00
C LYS A 228 -27.20 -8.05 8.86
N ILE A 229 -27.78 -8.84 7.95
CA ILE A 229 -28.66 -8.34 6.89
C ILE A 229 -29.96 -7.82 7.49
N THR A 230 -30.41 -6.67 6.98
CA THR A 230 -31.72 -6.09 7.26
C THR A 230 -32.31 -5.51 5.97
N ASP A 231 -33.63 -5.41 5.91
CA ASP A 231 -34.31 -4.80 4.76
C ASP A 231 -34.73 -3.37 5.11
N ARG A 232 -34.15 -2.39 4.42
CA ARG A 232 -34.48 -0.96 4.59
C ARG A 232 -34.38 -0.24 3.26
N VAL A 233 -35.22 0.79 3.07
CA VAL A 233 -35.21 1.63 1.85
C VAL A 233 -35.43 0.79 0.57
N ASN A 234 -36.29 -0.24 0.67
CA ASN A 234 -36.57 -1.20 -0.40
C ASN A 234 -35.33 -1.94 -0.94
N MET A 235 -34.24 -2.01 -0.18
CA MET A 235 -33.04 -2.76 -0.51
C MET A 235 -32.59 -3.62 0.67
N LYS A 236 -31.96 -4.75 0.39
CA LYS A 236 -31.21 -5.50 1.40
C LYS A 236 -29.99 -4.68 1.79
N MET A 237 -29.69 -4.61 3.09
CA MET A 237 -28.54 -3.86 3.58
C MET A 237 -27.86 -4.47 4.79
N VAL A 238 -26.55 -4.24 4.88
CA VAL A 238 -25.77 -4.36 6.12
C VAL A 238 -25.11 -3.02 6.39
N GLY A 239 -24.64 -2.78 7.62
CA GLY A 239 -23.91 -1.55 7.90
C GLY A 239 -23.05 -1.63 9.14
N PHE A 240 -22.12 -0.68 9.24
CA PHE A 240 -21.20 -0.53 10.35
C PHE A 240 -20.99 0.96 10.72
N PRO A 241 -20.59 1.25 11.97
CA PRO A 241 -20.38 2.63 12.41
C PRO A 241 -19.29 3.34 11.59
N GLU A 242 -19.49 4.63 11.32
CA GLU A 242 -18.53 5.47 10.58
C GLU A 242 -17.10 5.41 11.15
N LYS A 243 -16.97 5.44 12.48
CA LYS A 243 -15.68 5.37 13.19
C LYS A 243 -14.89 4.09 12.94
N SER A 244 -15.54 3.04 12.44
CA SER A 244 -14.91 1.75 12.13
C SER A 244 -14.61 1.58 10.65
N PHE A 245 -14.77 2.62 9.82
CA PHE A 245 -14.56 2.54 8.38
C PHE A 245 -13.19 1.95 8.03
N ASP A 246 -12.10 2.44 8.62
CA ASP A 246 -10.75 1.98 8.27
C ASP A 246 -10.53 0.50 8.60
N HIS A 247 -11.11 0.03 9.71
CA HIS A 247 -11.09 -1.38 10.08
C HIS A 247 -11.80 -2.25 9.03
N TRP A 248 -13.03 -1.89 8.67
CA TRP A 248 -13.80 -2.64 7.67
C TRP A 248 -13.17 -2.54 6.29
N ALA A 249 -12.63 -1.38 5.93
CA ALA A 249 -11.95 -1.19 4.68
C ALA A 249 -10.73 -2.11 4.56
N SER A 250 -9.90 -2.21 5.60
CA SER A 250 -8.81 -3.19 5.65
C SER A 250 -9.33 -4.61 5.42
N LYS A 251 -10.43 -5.02 6.07
CA LYS A 251 -11.02 -6.37 5.92
C LYS A 251 -11.51 -6.68 4.51
N PHE A 252 -12.18 -5.73 3.85
CA PHE A 252 -12.62 -5.91 2.46
C PHE A 252 -11.42 -5.96 1.50
N LEU A 253 -10.44 -5.07 1.67
CA LEU A 253 -9.21 -5.06 0.87
C LEU A 253 -8.47 -6.39 1.01
N GLU A 254 -8.34 -6.96 2.22
CA GLU A 254 -7.72 -8.27 2.44
C GLU A 254 -8.36 -9.40 1.61
N LYS A 255 -9.67 -9.31 1.35
CA LYS A 255 -10.41 -10.29 0.55
C LYS A 255 -10.33 -10.02 -0.96
N GLY A 256 -9.61 -8.98 -1.38
CA GLY A 256 -9.42 -8.62 -2.79
C GLY A 256 -10.49 -7.67 -3.34
N PHE A 257 -11.34 -7.10 -2.49
CA PHE A 257 -12.37 -6.16 -2.95
C PHE A 257 -11.83 -4.74 -3.06
N LYS A 258 -12.32 -4.00 -4.07
CA LYS A 258 -12.20 -2.54 -4.14
C LYS A 258 -13.28 -1.92 -3.26
N ILE A 259 -13.00 -0.74 -2.71
CA ILE A 259 -13.93 -0.04 -1.82
C ILE A 259 -14.16 1.37 -2.33
N ALA A 260 -15.42 1.74 -2.50
CA ALA A 260 -15.85 3.10 -2.77
C ALA A 260 -16.37 3.73 -1.48
N ARG A 261 -15.79 4.85 -1.06
CA ARG A 261 -16.30 5.64 0.06
C ARG A 261 -17.21 6.74 -0.45
N VAL A 262 -18.46 6.72 -0.03
CA VAL A 262 -19.45 7.72 -0.42
C VAL A 262 -19.89 8.50 0.81
N ASP A 263 -19.56 9.80 0.86
CA ASP A 263 -19.85 10.68 1.99
C ASP A 263 -21.05 11.59 1.73
N GLN A 264 -21.62 12.13 2.80
CA GLN A 264 -22.66 13.15 2.76
C GLN A 264 -22.03 14.53 2.53
N LYS A 265 -22.48 15.25 1.49
CA LYS A 265 -22.02 16.60 1.17
C LYS A 265 -22.58 17.67 2.11
N GLU A 266 -23.72 17.39 2.72
CA GLU A 266 -24.43 18.33 3.57
C GLU A 266 -24.98 17.62 4.81
N ASN A 267 -25.16 18.39 5.87
CA ASN A 267 -25.82 17.93 7.09
C ASN A 267 -27.34 18.17 7.00
N MET A 268 -28.09 17.64 7.97
CA MET A 268 -29.56 17.83 8.05
C MET A 268 -29.98 19.31 8.02
N ILE A 269 -29.19 20.19 8.63
CA ILE A 269 -29.46 21.64 8.62
C ILE A 269 -29.32 22.21 7.21
N GLY A 270 -28.23 21.88 6.50
CA GLY A 270 -27.99 22.32 5.13
C GLY A 270 -29.09 21.87 4.18
N LYS A 271 -29.54 20.62 4.35
CA LYS A 271 -30.71 20.10 3.63
C LYS A 271 -31.96 20.95 3.89
N ASN A 272 -32.27 21.26 5.15
CA ASN A 272 -33.46 22.05 5.50
C ASN A 272 -33.38 23.49 4.98
N MET A 273 -32.19 24.11 4.95
CA MET A 273 -31.98 25.44 4.37
C MET A 273 -32.26 25.42 2.86
N ARG A 274 -31.70 24.44 2.15
CA ARG A 274 -31.93 24.23 0.71
C ARG A 274 -33.40 24.01 0.38
N GLU A 275 -34.11 23.22 1.19
CA GLU A 275 -35.55 23.02 1.03
C GLU A 275 -36.35 24.33 1.19
N ARG A 276 -35.99 25.17 2.18
CA ARG A 276 -36.66 26.47 2.40
C ARG A 276 -36.37 27.48 1.29
N GLU A 277 -35.14 27.53 0.79
CA GLU A 277 -34.75 28.40 -0.33
C GLU A 277 -35.45 28.03 -1.64
N ALA A 278 -35.73 26.74 -1.83
CA ALA A 278 -36.51 26.23 -2.96
C ALA A 278 -38.00 26.57 -2.83
N GLU A 279 -38.53 26.71 -1.62
CA GLU A 279 -39.93 27.08 -1.37
C GLU A 279 -40.21 28.57 -1.65
N THR A 280 -39.21 29.45 -1.51
CA THR A 280 -39.32 30.89 -1.76
C THR A 280 -39.12 31.28 -3.23
N SER A 281 -38.46 30.45 -4.03
CA SER A 281 -38.23 30.69 -5.46
C SER A 281 -39.35 30.06 -6.32
N LYS A 282 -40.19 30.89 -6.97
CA LYS A 282 -41.37 30.41 -7.75
C LYS A 282 -41.02 29.57 -8.99
N GLU A 283 -39.76 29.58 -9.45
CA GLU A 283 -39.30 28.88 -10.67
C GLU A 283 -38.83 27.43 -10.44
N SER A 284 -38.71 26.97 -9.20
CA SER A 284 -38.06 25.69 -8.84
C SER A 284 -38.97 24.68 -8.13
N LYS A 285 -40.30 24.73 -8.37
CA LYS A 285 -41.24 23.71 -7.88
C LYS A 285 -41.10 22.33 -8.53
N LYS A 286 -40.29 22.17 -9.57
CA LYS A 286 -39.99 20.89 -10.20
C LYS A 286 -38.77 20.23 -9.54
N SER A 287 -39.07 19.25 -8.68
CA SER A 287 -38.21 18.10 -8.33
C SER A 287 -36.82 18.40 -7.78
N GLN A 288 -36.69 19.22 -6.73
CA GLN A 288 -35.48 19.15 -5.92
C GLN A 288 -35.59 17.99 -4.91
N GLU A 289 -34.57 17.13 -4.92
CA GLU A 289 -34.52 15.93 -4.09
C GLU A 289 -34.45 16.29 -2.60
N LYS A 290 -35.51 15.95 -1.86
CA LYS A 290 -35.64 16.11 -0.38
C LYS A 290 -34.75 15.16 0.42
N ILE A 291 -33.57 14.84 -0.09
CA ILE A 291 -32.61 13.96 0.56
C ILE A 291 -31.25 14.66 0.64
N ILE A 292 -30.48 14.29 1.66
CA ILE A 292 -29.09 14.71 1.77
C ILE A 292 -28.33 14.22 0.54
N HIS A 293 -27.65 15.14 -0.14
CA HIS A 293 -26.81 14.82 -1.27
C HIS A 293 -25.54 14.07 -0.84
N ARG A 294 -25.14 13.08 -1.63
CA ARG A 294 -23.96 12.24 -1.40
C ARG A 294 -23.06 12.22 -2.63
N GLU A 295 -21.78 12.05 -2.38
CA GLU A 295 -20.77 11.95 -3.42
C GLU A 295 -19.79 10.83 -3.16
N LEU A 296 -19.34 10.19 -4.25
CA LEU A 296 -18.16 9.35 -4.21
C LEU A 296 -16.94 10.22 -3.90
N LYS A 297 -16.26 9.91 -2.79
CA LYS A 297 -15.06 10.63 -2.35
C LYS A 297 -13.79 10.01 -2.91
N GLU A 298 -13.71 8.69 -2.85
CA GLU A 298 -12.51 7.96 -3.23
C GLU A 298 -12.85 6.50 -3.48
N ILE A 299 -12.00 5.85 -4.28
CA ILE A 299 -11.94 4.41 -4.40
C ILE A 299 -10.57 3.93 -3.93
N ILE A 300 -10.59 2.89 -3.10
CA ILE A 300 -9.42 2.29 -2.49
C ILE A 300 -9.29 0.87 -3.05
N THR A 301 -8.10 0.56 -3.57
CA THR A 301 -7.75 -0.77 -4.11
C THR A 301 -6.57 -1.35 -3.34
N GLN A 302 -6.27 -2.63 -3.51
CA GLN A 302 -5.13 -3.26 -2.83
C GLN A 302 -3.79 -2.63 -3.24
N GLY A 303 -3.68 -2.19 -4.50
CA GLY A 303 -2.46 -1.56 -5.03
C GLY A 303 -2.32 -0.08 -4.69
N THR A 304 -3.39 0.60 -4.28
CA THR A 304 -3.42 2.06 -4.10
C THR A 304 -3.65 2.50 -2.64
N VAL A 305 -3.46 1.60 -1.69
CA VAL A 305 -3.67 1.89 -0.26
C VAL A 305 -2.70 3.00 0.22
N TYR A 306 -3.26 4.10 0.73
CA TYR A 306 -2.49 5.22 1.28
C TYR A 306 -2.63 5.37 2.79
N ASN A 307 -3.78 5.02 3.38
CA ASN A 307 -3.98 5.08 4.82
C ASN A 307 -3.22 3.91 5.49
N PRO A 308 -2.25 4.17 6.38
CA PRO A 308 -1.51 3.11 7.07
C PRO A 308 -2.40 2.15 7.86
N GLU A 309 -3.56 2.60 8.33
CA GLU A 309 -4.52 1.77 9.07
C GLU A 309 -5.17 0.68 8.20
N HIS A 310 -5.13 0.82 6.88
CA HIS A 310 -5.61 -0.21 5.95
C HIS A 310 -4.53 -1.27 5.67
N LEU A 311 -3.27 -0.99 6.02
CA LEU A 311 -2.12 -1.86 5.75
C LEU A 311 -1.84 -2.78 6.94
N LYS A 312 -1.67 -4.08 6.67
CA LYS A 312 -1.29 -5.06 7.71
C LYS A 312 0.17 -5.05 8.08
N SER A 313 1.03 -4.64 7.15
CA SER A 313 2.47 -4.73 7.30
C SER A 313 3.14 -3.39 6.95
N CYS A 314 4.39 -3.25 7.37
CA CYS A 314 5.24 -2.12 7.01
C CYS A 314 5.83 -2.22 5.60
N PHE A 315 5.61 -3.33 4.88
CA PHE A 315 6.14 -3.50 3.53
C PHE A 315 5.40 -2.62 2.53
N SER A 316 6.16 -2.09 1.57
CA SER A 316 5.61 -1.32 0.46
C SER A 316 4.82 -2.21 -0.48
N ILE A 317 3.64 -1.73 -0.87
CA ILE A 317 2.77 -2.35 -1.86
C ILE A 317 2.76 -1.44 -3.08
N TYR A 318 2.83 -2.04 -4.26
CA TYR A 318 2.97 -1.29 -5.50
C TYR A 318 1.81 -1.53 -6.46
N THR A 319 1.39 -0.43 -7.10
CA THR A 319 0.71 -0.46 -8.40
C THR A 319 1.76 -0.26 -9.49
N ALA A 320 1.81 -1.14 -10.46
CA ALA A 320 2.69 -1.02 -11.60
C ALA A 320 1.96 -0.45 -12.82
N ALA A 321 2.65 0.31 -13.66
CA ALA A 321 2.20 0.65 -15.00
C ALA A 321 3.29 0.25 -16.01
N LEU A 322 2.90 -0.43 -17.08
CA LEU A 322 3.84 -1.08 -17.99
C LEU A 322 3.51 -0.79 -19.45
N LYS A 323 4.55 -0.44 -20.21
CA LYS A 323 4.56 -0.42 -21.67
C LYS A 323 5.68 -1.32 -22.18
N ILE A 324 5.36 -2.11 -23.20
CA ILE A 324 6.28 -3.05 -23.83
C ILE A 324 6.28 -2.80 -25.32
N ASP A 325 7.47 -2.56 -25.87
CA ASP A 325 7.66 -2.35 -27.29
C ASP A 325 8.75 -3.30 -27.82
N TYR A 326 8.61 -3.73 -29.06
CA TYR A 326 9.69 -4.41 -29.77
C TYR A 326 10.77 -3.38 -30.14
N GLU A 327 12.03 -3.68 -29.84
CA GLU A 327 13.14 -2.76 -30.09
C GLU A 327 13.96 -3.22 -31.30
N SER A 328 14.48 -4.44 -31.24
CA SER A 328 15.31 -5.01 -32.31
C SER A 328 15.39 -6.53 -32.21
N MET A 329 16.10 -7.16 -33.14
CA MET A 329 16.48 -8.56 -33.08
C MET A 329 17.98 -8.65 -32.81
N ASP A 330 18.37 -9.44 -31.81
CA ASP A 330 19.75 -9.85 -31.61
C ASP A 330 20.13 -10.80 -32.76
N LEU A 331 21.01 -10.34 -33.65
CA LEU A 331 21.41 -11.09 -34.83
C LEU A 331 22.28 -12.32 -34.49
N GLU A 332 22.96 -12.31 -33.34
CA GLU A 332 23.84 -13.41 -32.93
C GLU A 332 23.02 -14.57 -32.37
N ASN A 333 22.06 -14.26 -31.49
CA ASN A 333 21.24 -15.27 -30.80
C ASN A 333 19.85 -15.48 -31.43
N GLN A 334 19.52 -14.72 -32.49
CA GLN A 334 18.19 -14.68 -33.12
C GLN A 334 17.04 -14.37 -32.15
N ASN A 335 17.34 -13.72 -31.03
CA ASN A 335 16.36 -13.40 -30.00
C ASN A 335 15.76 -12.00 -30.21
N LYS A 336 14.46 -11.86 -29.99
CA LYS A 336 13.83 -10.53 -29.99
C LYS A 336 14.25 -9.77 -28.73
N ILE A 337 14.78 -8.57 -28.92
CA ILE A 337 15.02 -7.61 -27.87
C ILE A 337 13.77 -6.76 -27.71
N ILE A 338 13.21 -6.83 -26.52
CA ILE A 338 12.00 -6.14 -26.12
C ILE A 338 12.42 -5.03 -25.16
N SER A 339 11.89 -3.84 -25.34
CA SER A 339 12.12 -2.74 -24.42
C SER A 339 10.91 -2.59 -23.50
N VAL A 340 11.17 -2.59 -22.21
CA VAL A 340 10.14 -2.52 -21.17
C VAL A 340 10.32 -1.24 -20.38
N SER A 341 9.31 -0.38 -20.42
CA SER A 341 9.20 0.79 -19.54
C SER A 341 8.21 0.49 -18.43
N LEU A 342 8.64 0.73 -17.19
CA LEU A 342 7.93 0.38 -15.98
C LEU A 342 7.86 1.59 -15.05
N ILE A 343 6.69 1.76 -14.45
CA ILE A 343 6.49 2.55 -13.24
C ILE A 343 6.01 1.65 -12.11
N LEU A 344 6.55 1.85 -10.92
CA LEU A 344 6.05 1.32 -9.66
C LEU A 344 5.60 2.49 -8.78
N TYR A 345 4.37 2.46 -8.31
CA TYR A 345 3.80 3.49 -7.45
C TYR A 345 3.47 2.93 -6.07
N ASP A 346 4.05 3.51 -5.03
CA ASP A 346 3.68 3.27 -3.63
C ASP A 346 2.79 4.43 -3.16
N ALA A 347 1.49 4.18 -3.08
CA ALA A 347 0.50 5.17 -2.68
C ALA A 347 0.62 5.59 -1.21
N SER A 348 1.25 4.77 -0.35
CA SER A 348 1.39 5.07 1.09
C SER A 348 2.43 6.14 1.39
N ILE A 349 3.36 6.36 0.46
CA ILE A 349 4.40 7.40 0.54
C ILE A 349 4.35 8.37 -0.66
N ASN A 350 3.28 8.29 -1.46
CA ASN A 350 3.07 9.04 -2.71
C ASN A 350 4.33 9.13 -3.60
N SER A 351 4.97 7.99 -3.84
CA SER A 351 6.23 7.94 -4.60
C SER A 351 6.13 7.03 -5.81
N VAL A 352 6.60 7.54 -6.95
CA VAL A 352 6.72 6.85 -8.24
C VAL A 352 8.19 6.51 -8.48
N PHE A 353 8.44 5.24 -8.77
CA PHE A 353 9.74 4.73 -9.19
C PHE A 353 9.65 4.30 -10.65
N TYR A 354 10.54 4.79 -11.51
CA TYR A 354 10.49 4.48 -12.93
C TYR A 354 11.80 3.84 -13.42
N ALA A 355 11.69 2.93 -14.38
CA ALA A 355 12.81 2.33 -15.08
C ALA A 355 12.44 2.00 -16.53
N THR A 356 13.46 1.98 -17.38
CA THR A 356 13.40 1.36 -18.70
C THR A 356 14.56 0.38 -18.80
N PHE A 357 14.29 -0.83 -19.26
CA PHE A 357 15.30 -1.86 -19.45
C PHE A 357 14.93 -2.78 -20.62
N ASN A 358 15.95 -3.43 -21.16
CA ASN A 358 15.78 -4.38 -22.25
C ASN A 358 15.55 -5.79 -21.68
N GLU A 359 14.78 -6.55 -22.43
CA GLU A 359 14.32 -7.90 -22.11
C GLU A 359 14.44 -8.82 -23.32
N THR A 360 14.45 -10.11 -23.03
CA THR A 360 14.19 -11.15 -24.03
C THR A 360 12.78 -11.72 -23.85
N GLU A 361 12.35 -12.64 -24.71
CA GLU A 361 10.99 -13.22 -24.69
C GLU A 361 10.64 -13.92 -23.36
N ASP A 362 11.65 -14.27 -22.55
CA ASP A 362 11.48 -14.92 -21.24
C ASP A 362 11.06 -13.98 -20.10
N PHE A 363 11.17 -12.66 -20.30
CA PHE A 363 10.90 -11.59 -19.33
C PHE A 363 11.59 -11.80 -17.97
N SER A 364 12.84 -12.26 -17.97
CA SER A 364 13.59 -12.60 -16.75
C SER A 364 13.82 -11.41 -15.82
N ASN A 365 14.11 -10.20 -16.35
CA ASN A 365 14.28 -9.00 -15.51
C ASN A 365 12.95 -8.56 -14.89
N LEU A 366 11.85 -8.62 -15.64
CA LEU A 366 10.51 -8.27 -15.20
C LEU A 366 10.05 -9.24 -14.12
N LYS A 367 10.21 -10.55 -14.32
CA LYS A 367 9.96 -11.57 -13.28
C LYS A 367 10.77 -11.29 -12.01
N THR A 368 12.02 -10.86 -12.15
CA THR A 368 12.87 -10.47 -11.02
C THR A 368 12.32 -9.26 -10.28
N ILE A 369 11.83 -8.24 -10.99
CA ILE A 369 11.17 -7.07 -10.38
C ILE A 369 9.91 -7.51 -9.62
N PHE A 370 9.08 -8.37 -10.20
CA PHE A 370 7.87 -8.88 -9.54
C PHE A 370 8.18 -9.73 -8.30
N ALA A 371 9.32 -10.44 -8.29
CA ALA A 371 9.78 -11.16 -7.10
C ALA A 371 10.31 -10.21 -6.00
N LYS A 372 10.94 -9.09 -6.37
CA LYS A 372 11.50 -8.10 -5.44
C LYS A 372 10.45 -7.19 -4.82
N TYR A 373 9.48 -6.75 -5.63
CA TYR A 373 8.48 -5.76 -5.26
C TYR A 373 7.10 -6.40 -5.14
N GLU A 374 6.39 -6.09 -4.05
CA GLU A 374 5.04 -6.61 -3.85
C GLU A 374 4.02 -5.82 -4.69
N ILE A 375 3.92 -6.19 -5.97
CA ILE A 375 3.00 -5.59 -6.94
C ILE A 375 1.64 -6.29 -6.81
N LYS A 376 0.57 -5.51 -6.61
CA LYS A 376 -0.81 -6.04 -6.52
C LYS A 376 -1.63 -5.77 -7.78
N GLU A 377 -1.32 -4.68 -8.47
CA GLU A 377 -2.06 -4.20 -9.63
C GLU A 377 -1.07 -3.81 -10.74
N VAL A 378 -1.38 -4.15 -12.00
CA VAL A 378 -0.58 -3.79 -13.18
C VAL A 378 -1.49 -3.16 -14.21
N ILE A 379 -1.18 -1.93 -14.60
CA ILE A 379 -1.89 -1.19 -15.64
C ILE A 379 -1.14 -1.35 -16.96
N THR A 380 -1.72 -2.06 -17.92
CA THR A 380 -1.06 -2.32 -19.21
C THR A 380 -2.06 -2.71 -20.30
N ASP A 381 -1.79 -2.25 -21.53
CA ASP A 381 -2.54 -2.62 -22.74
C ASP A 381 -2.16 -4.02 -23.24
N VAL A 382 -0.97 -4.51 -22.89
CA VAL A 382 -0.46 -5.84 -23.25
C VAL A 382 -1.18 -6.94 -22.48
N ASN A 383 -1.31 -8.12 -23.09
CA ASN A 383 -1.82 -9.29 -22.40
C ASN A 383 -0.65 -10.09 -21.81
N LEU A 384 -0.36 -9.87 -20.53
CA LEU A 384 0.72 -10.54 -19.82
C LEU A 384 0.23 -11.80 -19.13
N LYS A 385 0.98 -12.89 -19.27
CA LYS A 385 0.85 -14.07 -18.41
C LYS A 385 1.91 -13.96 -17.32
N LEU A 386 1.46 -13.63 -16.11
CA LEU A 386 2.32 -13.54 -14.93
C LEU A 386 2.02 -14.74 -14.03
N ASP A 387 3.06 -15.31 -13.43
CA ASP A 387 2.92 -16.44 -12.50
C ASP A 387 2.36 -16.00 -11.13
N GLU A 388 2.51 -14.72 -10.79
CA GLU A 388 2.03 -14.12 -9.56
C GLU A 388 0.55 -13.69 -9.66
N PRO A 389 -0.25 -13.81 -8.59
CA PRO A 389 -1.65 -13.40 -8.57
C PRO A 389 -1.77 -11.87 -8.54
N VAL A 390 -1.68 -11.26 -9.72
CA VAL A 390 -1.72 -9.79 -9.91
C VAL A 390 -2.96 -9.39 -10.70
N ILE A 391 -3.59 -8.30 -10.30
CA ILE A 391 -4.76 -7.75 -10.99
C ILE A 391 -4.27 -6.95 -12.21
N ILE A 392 -4.65 -7.40 -13.41
CA ILE A 392 -4.36 -6.67 -14.65
C ILE A 392 -5.49 -5.67 -14.92
N ILE A 393 -5.10 -4.41 -15.10
CA ILE A 393 -6.00 -3.28 -15.37
C ILE A 393 -5.70 -2.78 -16.78
N LYS A 394 -6.75 -2.64 -17.60
CA LYS A 394 -6.61 -2.03 -18.91
C LYS A 394 -6.47 -0.51 -18.79
N PRO A 395 -5.57 0.13 -19.56
CA PRO A 395 -5.39 1.57 -19.51
C PRO A 395 -6.67 2.31 -19.80
N ILE A 396 -7.00 3.26 -18.92
CA ILE A 396 -8.17 4.11 -19.05
C ILE A 396 -7.77 5.31 -19.93
N LYS A 397 -8.63 5.64 -20.90
CA LYS A 397 -8.50 6.90 -21.65
C LYS A 397 -8.88 8.04 -20.70
N GLY A 398 -7.92 8.92 -20.41
CA GLY A 398 -8.15 10.11 -19.60
C GLY A 398 -7.82 11.38 -20.37
N ASN A 399 -8.35 12.49 -19.89
CA ASN A 399 -8.07 13.84 -20.37
C ASN A 399 -6.96 14.51 -19.54
N SER A 400 -6.26 13.76 -18.68
CA SER A 400 -5.24 14.32 -17.81
C SER A 400 -4.14 14.97 -18.66
N ASP A 401 -4.13 16.30 -18.72
CA ASP A 401 -3.13 17.10 -19.41
C ASP A 401 -1.98 17.41 -18.44
N ILE A 402 -1.30 16.36 -17.94
CA ILE A 402 -0.08 16.51 -17.11
C ILE A 402 1.14 16.75 -18.01
N LYS A 403 0.98 17.46 -19.13
CA LYS A 403 2.09 17.70 -20.06
C LYS A 403 3.11 18.62 -19.38
N ASN A 404 4.35 18.18 -19.36
CA ASN A 404 5.55 18.95 -18.95
C ASN A 404 5.72 19.26 -17.45
N LYS A 405 4.90 18.73 -16.53
CA LYS A 405 5.17 18.89 -15.08
C LYS A 405 6.36 18.04 -14.60
N PHE A 406 6.54 16.87 -15.20
CA PHE A 406 7.53 15.89 -14.76
C PHE A 406 8.51 15.53 -15.88
N LYS A 407 9.78 15.35 -15.52
CA LYS A 407 10.84 14.97 -16.47
C LYS A 407 11.11 13.47 -16.37
N PHE A 408 10.81 12.76 -17.46
CA PHE A 408 11.17 11.36 -17.64
C PHE A 408 12.34 11.21 -18.61
N SER A 409 12.99 10.05 -18.64
CA SER A 409 14.13 9.80 -19.53
C SER A 409 13.68 9.55 -20.97
N ASN A 410 12.45 9.09 -21.18
CA ASN A 410 11.88 8.84 -22.48
C ASN A 410 10.33 8.95 -22.47
N GLU A 411 9.72 9.01 -23.66
CA GLU A 411 8.27 9.14 -23.81
C GLU A 411 7.48 7.92 -23.32
N ARG A 412 8.11 6.74 -23.28
CA ARG A 412 7.46 5.49 -22.83
C ARG A 412 7.26 5.48 -21.32
N GLU A 413 8.24 5.95 -20.56
CA GLU A 413 8.15 6.20 -19.12
C GLU A 413 7.03 7.21 -18.82
N TYR A 414 6.96 8.31 -19.59
CA TYR A 414 5.85 9.26 -19.49
C TYR A 414 4.51 8.60 -19.81
N GLY A 415 4.46 7.75 -20.84
CA GLY A 415 3.27 6.97 -21.19
C GLY A 415 2.80 6.04 -20.06
N CYS A 416 3.72 5.39 -19.34
CA CYS A 416 3.39 4.61 -18.14
C CYS A 416 2.82 5.52 -17.03
N PHE A 417 3.38 6.72 -16.88
CA PHE A 417 2.89 7.68 -15.90
C PHE A 417 1.48 8.14 -16.22
N MET A 418 1.16 8.33 -17.51
CA MET A 418 -0.19 8.64 -17.96
C MET A 418 -1.19 7.52 -17.68
N TYR A 419 -0.78 6.25 -17.82
CA TYR A 419 -1.62 5.11 -17.42
C TYR A 419 -1.94 5.15 -15.93
N LEU A 420 -0.94 5.38 -15.08
CA LEU A 420 -1.14 5.56 -13.65
C LEU A 420 -2.04 6.77 -13.34
N SER A 421 -1.77 7.92 -13.96
CA SER A 421 -2.52 9.15 -13.76
C SER A 421 -4.01 9.00 -14.05
N ASN A 422 -4.34 8.47 -15.24
CA ASN A 422 -5.73 8.24 -15.63
C ASN A 422 -6.42 7.23 -14.70
N TYR A 423 -5.68 6.25 -14.21
CA TYR A 423 -6.22 5.30 -13.23
C TYR A 423 -6.49 5.96 -11.88
N MET A 424 -5.58 6.77 -11.37
CA MET A 424 -5.78 7.53 -10.13
C MET A 424 -6.93 8.54 -10.26
N GLU A 425 -7.12 9.15 -11.43
CA GLU A 425 -8.29 9.99 -11.72
C GLU A 425 -9.60 9.21 -11.67
N TYR A 426 -9.65 8.01 -12.27
CA TYR A 426 -10.79 7.10 -12.17
C TYR A 426 -11.13 6.71 -10.72
N LEU A 427 -10.10 6.59 -9.85
CA LEU A 427 -10.26 6.32 -8.42
C LEU A 427 -10.66 7.56 -7.59
N ILE A 428 -10.91 8.71 -8.23
CA ILE A 428 -11.21 10.00 -7.59
C ILE A 428 -10.02 10.49 -6.74
N ARG A 429 -8.80 10.29 -7.25
CA ARG A 429 -7.53 10.62 -6.57
C ARG A 429 -6.51 11.26 -7.50
N GLY A 430 -6.97 12.11 -8.42
CA GLY A 430 -6.11 12.80 -9.40
C GLY A 430 -5.14 13.83 -8.77
N ASP A 431 -5.46 14.30 -7.56
CA ASP A 431 -4.65 15.20 -6.74
C ASP A 431 -3.31 14.59 -6.31
N PHE A 432 -3.15 13.26 -6.36
CA PHE A 432 -1.86 12.60 -6.08
C PHE A 432 -0.69 13.22 -6.86
N SER A 433 -0.97 13.70 -8.08
CA SER A 433 -0.02 14.29 -9.00
C SER A 433 0.48 15.67 -8.56
N GLU A 434 -0.11 16.30 -7.54
CA GLU A 434 0.32 17.59 -7.04
C GLU A 434 1.71 17.51 -6.38
N ASN A 435 1.89 16.52 -5.51
CA ASN A 435 3.04 16.34 -4.61
C ASN A 435 3.75 14.99 -4.78
N VAL A 436 3.58 14.32 -5.93
CA VAL A 436 4.20 13.01 -6.17
C VAL A 436 5.72 13.13 -6.26
N ASN A 437 6.42 12.27 -5.52
CA ASN A 437 7.87 12.15 -5.62
C ASN A 437 8.22 11.17 -6.74
N ILE A 438 9.04 11.58 -7.72
CA ILE A 438 9.41 10.76 -8.87
C ILE A 438 10.90 10.43 -8.82
N VAL A 439 11.23 9.15 -8.78
CA VAL A 439 12.58 8.64 -8.58
C VAL A 439 12.94 7.62 -9.65
N LYS A 440 14.12 7.76 -10.25
CA LYS A 440 14.65 6.73 -11.16
C LYS A 440 15.11 5.51 -10.36
N LEU A 441 14.65 4.33 -10.76
CA LEU A 441 15.00 3.08 -10.13
C LEU A 441 16.39 2.63 -10.59
N ASN A 442 17.40 2.92 -9.76
CA ASN A 442 18.80 2.63 -10.04
C ASN A 442 19.17 1.18 -9.67
N GLU A 443 18.77 0.21 -10.48
CA GLU A 443 19.10 -1.20 -10.22
C GLU A 443 20.39 -1.69 -10.88
N LYS A 444 20.80 -1.12 -12.02
CA LYS A 444 21.85 -1.71 -12.88
C LYS A 444 23.21 -1.00 -12.87
N SER A 445 23.43 0.01 -12.02
CA SER A 445 24.72 0.74 -12.00
C SER A 445 25.85 -0.04 -11.30
N GLY A 446 26.16 -1.26 -11.76
CA GLY A 446 27.36 -2.06 -11.45
C GLY A 446 27.73 -2.35 -9.97
N GLY A 447 27.03 -1.75 -9.01
CA GLY A 447 27.43 -1.68 -7.61
C GLY A 447 26.80 -2.75 -6.72
N PHE A 448 25.84 -3.51 -7.24
CA PHE A 448 25.09 -4.52 -6.51
C PHE A 448 25.19 -5.90 -7.17
N LEU A 449 25.10 -6.95 -6.35
CA LEU A 449 24.99 -8.34 -6.80
C LEU A 449 23.61 -8.54 -7.43
N VAL A 450 23.59 -9.10 -8.63
CA VAL A 450 22.32 -9.42 -9.31
C VAL A 450 21.77 -10.71 -8.70
N LEU A 451 20.56 -10.62 -8.17
CA LEU A 451 19.77 -11.75 -7.69
C LEU A 451 18.50 -11.81 -8.56
N ASP A 452 18.37 -12.85 -9.37
CA ASP A 452 17.21 -13.07 -10.21
C ASP A 452 16.04 -13.68 -9.42
N SER A 453 14.86 -13.74 -10.05
CA SER A 453 13.65 -14.31 -9.42
C SER A 453 13.83 -15.73 -8.90
N ILE A 454 14.54 -16.59 -9.65
CA ILE A 454 14.77 -18.00 -9.29
C ILE A 454 15.69 -18.10 -8.09
N THR A 455 16.79 -17.35 -8.07
CA THR A 455 17.74 -17.32 -6.94
C THR A 455 17.08 -16.79 -5.68
N LEU A 456 16.28 -15.71 -5.78
CA LEU A 456 15.55 -15.15 -4.63
C LEU A 456 14.62 -16.19 -3.99
N LYS A 457 13.98 -17.02 -4.80
CA LYS A 457 13.07 -18.09 -4.36
C LYS A 457 13.83 -19.30 -3.78
N ASN A 458 14.84 -19.80 -4.49
CA ASN A 458 15.61 -20.97 -4.07
C ASN A 458 16.38 -20.74 -2.76
N LEU A 459 16.86 -19.52 -2.54
CA LEU A 459 17.54 -19.13 -1.30
C LEU A 459 16.59 -18.63 -0.21
N GLU A 460 15.27 -18.68 -0.45
CA GLU A 460 14.23 -18.26 0.50
C GLU A 460 14.50 -16.88 1.11
N ILE A 461 14.93 -15.94 0.26
CA ILE A 461 15.46 -14.65 0.72
C ILE A 461 14.38 -13.84 1.44
N LEU A 462 13.17 -13.80 0.88
CA LEU A 462 12.05 -12.99 1.39
C LEU A 462 10.90 -13.82 1.95
N ARG A 463 10.70 -15.01 1.41
CA ARG A 463 9.59 -15.93 1.74
C ARG A 463 10.12 -17.35 1.65
N ASN A 464 9.60 -18.24 2.49
CA ASN A 464 9.91 -19.66 2.41
C ASN A 464 9.10 -20.34 1.27
N ASN A 465 9.56 -21.48 0.78
CA ASN A 465 8.89 -22.23 -0.28
C ASN A 465 7.77 -23.17 0.22
N TYR A 466 7.59 -23.31 1.53
CA TYR A 466 6.63 -24.22 2.13
C TYR A 466 5.21 -23.63 2.15
N ASP A 467 5.03 -22.45 2.73
CA ASP A 467 3.74 -21.76 2.85
C ASP A 467 3.72 -20.35 2.22
N MET A 468 4.83 -19.95 1.59
CA MET A 468 5.01 -18.64 0.95
C MET A 468 4.89 -17.46 1.92
N THR A 469 5.01 -17.69 3.24
CA THR A 469 5.07 -16.62 4.23
C THR A 469 6.50 -16.09 4.42
N VAL A 470 6.63 -14.95 5.09
CA VAL A 470 7.93 -14.37 5.42
C VAL A 470 8.63 -15.18 6.52
N ASP A 471 7.89 -15.96 7.30
CA ASP A 471 8.44 -16.72 8.42
C ASP A 471 9.46 -17.74 7.91
N LYS A 472 10.54 -17.91 8.67
CA LYS A 472 11.67 -18.81 8.34
C LYS A 472 12.40 -18.47 7.02
N SER A 473 12.22 -17.27 6.47
CA SER A 473 13.07 -16.73 5.40
C SER A 473 14.37 -16.12 5.95
N LEU A 474 15.37 -15.91 5.09
CA LEU A 474 16.57 -15.15 5.45
C LEU A 474 16.20 -13.76 5.99
N PHE A 475 15.24 -13.08 5.35
CA PHE A 475 14.76 -11.79 5.80
C PHE A 475 14.25 -11.83 7.24
N SER A 476 13.42 -12.82 7.60
CA SER A 476 12.92 -12.97 8.97
C SER A 476 14.03 -13.27 9.98
N ALA A 477 15.03 -14.05 9.60
CA ALA A 477 16.14 -14.45 10.48
C ALA A 477 17.05 -13.29 10.87
N VAL A 478 17.18 -12.27 10.01
CA VAL A 478 18.08 -11.12 10.22
C VAL A 478 17.35 -9.82 10.57
N ASN A 479 16.01 -9.81 10.53
CA ASN A 479 15.23 -8.61 10.79
C ASN A 479 15.04 -8.35 12.29
N TYR A 480 15.98 -7.59 12.86
CA TYR A 480 15.90 -7.05 14.22
C TYR A 480 15.62 -5.53 14.23
N CYS A 481 15.12 -4.96 13.14
CA CYS A 481 14.89 -3.52 13.04
C CYS A 481 13.78 -3.05 13.99
N ALA A 482 14.02 -1.92 14.69
CA ALA A 482 13.05 -1.33 15.61
C ALA A 482 11.91 -0.58 14.89
N THR A 483 12.18 0.01 13.72
CA THR A 483 11.25 0.92 13.03
C THR A 483 10.77 0.37 11.68
N PRO A 484 9.55 0.72 11.24
CA PRO A 484 9.03 0.34 9.92
C PRO A 484 9.93 0.73 8.74
N GLY A 485 10.48 1.95 8.77
CA GLY A 485 11.44 2.42 7.76
C GLY A 485 12.75 1.62 7.78
N GLY A 486 13.24 1.25 8.97
CA GLY A 486 14.38 0.36 9.12
C GLY A 486 14.15 -1.01 8.49
N ILE A 487 12.96 -1.60 8.71
CA ILE A 487 12.55 -2.89 8.12
C ILE A 487 12.55 -2.79 6.58
N ARG A 488 11.96 -1.72 6.01
CA ARG A 488 11.99 -1.48 4.56
C ARG A 488 13.40 -1.29 4.01
N MET A 489 14.25 -0.56 4.73
CA MET A 489 15.65 -0.35 4.35
C MET A 489 16.47 -1.63 4.37
N LEU A 490 16.30 -2.47 5.41
CA LEU A 490 16.93 -3.78 5.50
C LEU A 490 16.52 -4.68 4.33
N ARG A 491 15.22 -4.71 4.01
CA ARG A 491 14.71 -5.46 2.85
C ARG A 491 15.41 -5.01 1.57
N LYS A 492 15.54 -3.69 1.35
CA LYS A 492 16.25 -3.14 0.20
C LYS A 492 17.73 -3.55 0.16
N TRP A 493 18.41 -3.61 1.30
CA TRP A 493 19.82 -4.02 1.38
C TRP A 493 20.02 -5.51 1.09
N ILE A 494 19.13 -6.38 1.59
CA ILE A 494 19.19 -7.82 1.36
C ILE A 494 18.93 -8.14 -0.12
N LEU A 495 17.99 -7.44 -0.76
CA LEU A 495 17.69 -7.61 -2.18
C LEU A 495 18.73 -7.01 -3.12
N ASN A 496 19.60 -6.14 -2.62
CA ASN A 496 20.66 -5.50 -3.40
C ASN A 496 21.99 -5.55 -2.63
N PRO A 497 22.60 -6.74 -2.47
CA PRO A 497 23.90 -6.87 -1.79
C PRO A 497 24.97 -6.06 -2.51
N LEU A 498 25.87 -5.42 -1.76
CA LEU A 498 26.95 -4.62 -2.33
C LEU A 498 28.00 -5.51 -3.01
N ARG A 499 28.61 -5.02 -4.10
CA ARG A 499 29.80 -5.63 -4.73
C ARG A 499 31.11 -4.91 -4.42
N ASN A 500 31.02 -3.65 -4.00
CA ASN A 500 32.19 -2.83 -3.75
C ASN A 500 32.81 -3.19 -2.39
N TYR A 501 34.05 -3.68 -2.42
CA TYR A 501 34.81 -4.11 -1.24
C TYR A 501 34.86 -3.04 -0.14
N GLU A 502 35.20 -1.79 -0.46
CA GLU A 502 35.32 -0.72 0.53
C GLU A 502 34.00 -0.43 1.25
N LYS A 503 32.87 -0.43 0.51
CA LYS A 503 31.54 -0.23 1.10
C LYS A 503 31.13 -1.39 2.00
N ILE A 504 31.50 -2.62 1.63
CA ILE A 504 31.24 -3.83 2.44
C ILE A 504 32.06 -3.76 3.73
N LEU A 505 33.37 -3.52 3.62
CA LEU A 505 34.27 -3.41 4.76
C LEU A 505 33.85 -2.28 5.70
N LYS A 506 33.42 -1.13 5.17
CA LYS A 506 32.86 -0.03 5.96
C LYS A 506 31.65 -0.46 6.77
N ARG A 507 30.72 -1.23 6.19
CA ARG A 507 29.56 -1.77 6.94
C ARG A 507 30.00 -2.74 8.03
N GLN A 508 30.90 -3.66 7.73
CA GLN A 508 31.43 -4.62 8.70
C GLN A 508 32.11 -3.93 9.89
N ASN A 509 32.99 -2.96 9.62
CA ASN A 509 33.68 -2.19 10.66
C ASN A 509 32.70 -1.42 11.56
N ILE A 510 31.68 -0.78 10.96
CA ILE A 510 30.64 -0.08 11.72
C ILE A 510 29.86 -1.07 12.58
N THR A 511 29.50 -2.25 12.06
CA THR A 511 28.78 -3.27 12.85
C THR A 511 29.62 -3.76 14.03
N ILE A 512 30.91 -4.02 13.84
CA ILE A 512 31.81 -4.41 14.93
C ILE A 512 31.86 -3.31 16.00
N PHE A 513 32.04 -2.05 15.59
CA PHE A 513 32.06 -0.92 16.51
C PHE A 513 30.75 -0.77 17.29
N LEU A 514 29.60 -0.85 16.61
CA LEU A 514 28.29 -0.74 17.26
C LEU A 514 28.00 -1.91 18.20
N ASN A 515 28.53 -3.11 17.94
CA ASN A 515 28.33 -4.26 18.81
C ASN A 515 29.03 -4.12 20.19
N LEU A 516 29.95 -3.17 20.33
CA LEU A 516 30.62 -2.88 21.59
C LEU A 516 29.85 -1.89 22.47
N ILE A 517 28.81 -1.25 21.93
CA ILE A 517 28.00 -0.25 22.61
C ILE A 517 26.63 -0.87 22.92
N ASP A 518 26.20 -0.78 24.17
CA ASP A 518 24.83 -1.15 24.54
C ASP A 518 23.84 -0.14 23.94
N PHE A 519 22.86 -0.61 23.17
CA PHE A 519 21.81 0.20 22.56
C PHE A 519 20.40 -0.11 23.08
N ASP A 520 20.22 -0.93 24.12
CA ASP A 520 18.89 -1.43 24.52
C ASP A 520 17.88 -0.32 24.81
N GLN A 521 18.30 0.70 25.58
CA GLN A 521 17.43 1.85 25.87
C GLN A 521 17.06 2.64 24.61
N ILE A 522 18.01 2.81 23.69
CA ILE A 522 17.78 3.51 22.42
C ILE A 522 16.87 2.68 21.51
N TYR A 523 17.09 1.37 21.45
CA TYR A 523 16.25 0.43 20.73
C TYR A 523 14.80 0.48 21.21
N MET A 524 14.58 0.45 22.53
CA MET A 524 13.24 0.53 23.12
C MET A 524 12.55 1.87 22.81
N LYS A 525 13.30 2.99 22.81
CA LYS A 525 12.79 4.29 22.35
C LYS A 525 12.47 4.31 20.85
N MET A 526 13.30 3.68 20.01
CA MET A 526 13.04 3.60 18.57
C MET A 526 11.80 2.73 18.26
N LYS A 527 11.52 1.71 19.07
CA LYS A 527 10.37 0.82 18.87
C LYS A 527 9.02 1.52 19.04
N SER A 528 8.96 2.64 19.76
CA SER A 528 7.74 3.45 19.88
C SER A 528 7.50 4.37 18.69
N PHE A 529 8.40 4.39 17.69
CA PHE A 529 8.24 5.26 16.53
C PHE A 529 7.09 4.77 15.65
N VAL A 530 6.21 5.72 15.30
CA VAL A 530 5.23 5.49 14.26
C VAL A 530 5.92 5.57 12.89
N ASP A 531 5.31 4.96 11.87
CA ASP A 531 5.81 4.98 10.49
C ASP A 531 5.79 6.40 9.89
N MET A 532 6.86 7.16 10.12
CA MET A 532 6.96 8.56 9.70
C MET A 532 6.88 8.74 8.19
N GLU A 533 7.47 7.83 7.39
CA GLU A 533 7.45 7.93 5.93
C GLU A 533 6.00 7.91 5.41
N ARG A 534 5.15 7.04 5.97
CA ARG A 534 3.74 6.97 5.58
C ARG A 534 2.90 8.11 6.16
N ILE A 535 3.22 8.60 7.36
CA ILE A 535 2.56 9.82 7.89
C ILE A 535 2.84 11.01 6.97
N ILE A 536 4.09 11.17 6.53
CA ILE A 536 4.47 12.20 5.56
C ILE A 536 3.69 12.03 4.26
N GLY A 537 3.60 10.81 3.73
CA GLY A 537 2.77 10.50 2.55
C GLY A 537 1.32 10.94 2.74
N LYS A 538 0.71 10.61 3.88
CA LYS A 538 -0.67 11.01 4.22
C LYS A 538 -0.84 12.53 4.33
N LEU A 539 0.14 13.24 4.89
CA LEU A 539 0.16 14.70 4.98
C LEU A 539 0.18 15.36 3.59
N PHE A 540 1.03 14.88 2.69
CA PHE A 540 1.16 15.44 1.33
C PHE A 540 -0.04 15.14 0.42
N CYS A 541 -0.76 14.05 0.67
CA CYS A 541 -1.97 13.69 -0.06
C CYS A 541 -3.24 14.43 0.42
N GLY A 542 -3.12 15.46 1.27
CA GLY A 542 -4.26 16.28 1.71
C GLY A 542 -5.28 15.59 2.62
N ASN A 543 -5.09 14.31 2.94
CA ASN A 543 -6.02 13.45 3.69
C ASN A 543 -5.58 13.20 5.14
N SER A 544 -4.85 14.16 5.72
CA SER A 544 -4.34 14.06 7.09
C SER A 544 -5.27 14.73 8.10
N PHE A 545 -5.33 14.15 9.30
CA PHE A 545 -6.01 14.78 10.44
C PHE A 545 -5.00 15.51 11.33
N ILE A 546 -5.48 16.44 12.16
CA ILE A 546 -4.66 17.12 13.18
C ILE A 546 -3.88 16.11 14.03
N GLY A 547 -4.50 14.96 14.35
CA GLY A 547 -3.85 13.88 15.09
C GLY A 547 -2.63 13.28 14.38
N ASP A 548 -2.63 13.21 13.05
CA ASP A 548 -1.48 12.71 12.27
C ASP A 548 -0.31 13.70 12.32
N LEU A 549 -0.60 15.00 12.23
CA LEU A 549 0.41 16.05 12.38
C LEU A 549 1.03 16.05 13.79
N VAL A 550 0.22 15.89 14.84
CA VAL A 550 0.71 15.79 16.22
C VAL A 550 1.60 14.57 16.40
N LYS A 551 1.20 13.40 15.87
CA LYS A 551 2.03 12.18 15.88
C LYS A 551 3.37 12.43 15.18
N PHE A 552 3.35 13.11 14.03
CA PHE A 552 4.56 13.45 13.29
C PHE A 552 5.51 14.34 14.10
N LEU A 553 5.01 15.45 14.65
CA LEU A 553 5.81 16.39 15.45
C LEU A 553 6.39 15.73 16.70
N ASN A 554 5.62 14.90 17.38
CA ASN A 554 6.10 14.15 18.55
C ASN A 554 7.22 13.16 18.16
N ASN A 555 7.07 12.41 17.05
CA ASN A 555 8.14 11.54 16.56
C ASN A 555 9.41 12.32 16.19
N LEU A 556 9.30 13.51 15.57
CA LEU A 556 10.45 14.35 15.28
C LEU A 556 11.20 14.77 16.54
N LYS A 557 10.47 15.16 17.60
CA LYS A 557 11.09 15.47 18.89
C LYS A 557 11.85 14.27 19.46
N PHE A 558 11.25 13.08 19.44
CA PHE A 558 11.93 11.85 19.88
C PHE A 558 13.16 11.52 19.02
N CYS A 559 13.12 11.79 17.70
CA CYS A 559 14.30 11.62 16.85
C CYS A 559 15.46 12.48 17.32
N CYS A 560 15.21 13.75 17.65
CA CYS A 560 16.25 14.64 18.16
C CYS A 560 16.88 14.12 19.46
N GLU A 561 16.05 13.66 20.40
CA GLU A 561 16.52 13.08 21.67
C GLU A 561 17.40 11.83 21.44
N ILE A 562 16.98 10.93 20.55
CA ILE A 562 17.75 9.72 20.22
C ILE A 562 19.09 10.06 19.55
N VAL A 563 19.12 11.06 18.67
CA VAL A 563 20.36 11.50 18.02
C VAL A 563 21.38 12.00 19.05
N GLU A 564 20.93 12.75 20.06
CA GLU A 564 21.81 13.21 21.14
C GLU A 564 22.27 12.06 22.05
N ASP A 565 21.39 11.10 22.37
CA ASP A 565 21.76 9.89 23.11
C ASP A 565 22.82 9.06 22.35
N LEU A 566 22.63 8.89 21.03
CA LEU A 566 23.57 8.18 20.15
C LEU A 566 24.94 8.88 20.13
N LYS A 567 24.97 10.20 19.93
CA LYS A 567 26.23 10.97 19.95
C LYS A 567 26.95 10.80 21.28
N THR A 568 26.23 10.91 22.39
CA THR A 568 26.81 10.79 23.73
C THR A 568 27.42 9.40 23.96
N LYS A 569 26.72 8.33 23.56
CA LYS A 569 27.25 6.96 23.69
C LYS A 569 28.46 6.71 22.80
N ILE A 570 28.43 7.18 21.55
CA ILE A 570 29.54 7.02 20.61
C ILE A 570 30.79 7.78 21.09
N ILE A 571 30.63 9.01 21.58
CA ILE A 571 31.73 9.82 22.12
C ILE A 571 32.36 9.13 23.33
N LYS A 572 31.54 8.69 24.31
CA LYS A 572 32.02 8.00 25.51
C LYS A 572 32.76 6.69 25.23
N PHE A 573 32.49 6.03 24.12
CA PHE A 573 33.19 4.81 23.72
C PHE A 573 34.47 5.11 22.92
N SER A 574 34.54 6.27 22.27
CA SER A 574 35.72 6.71 21.53
C SER A 574 36.80 7.36 22.39
N GLU A 575 36.42 7.86 23.57
CA GLU A 575 37.31 8.28 24.66
C GLU A 575 37.77 7.06 25.47
#